data_AF-A0A2P8H4B6-F1
#
_entry.id   AF-A0A2P8H4B6-F1
#
_cell.length_a   1.000
_cell.length_b   1.000
_cell.length_c   1.000
_cell.angle_alpha   90.00
_cell.angle_beta   90.00
_cell.angle_gamma   90.00
#
_symmetry.space_group_name_H-M   'P 1'
#
loop_
_entity.id
_entity.type
_entity.pdbx_description
1 polymer ?
#
loop_
_entity_poly.entity_id
_entity_poly.type
_entity_poly.pdbx_seq_one_letter_code
_entity_poly.pdbx_strand_id
1 'polypeptide(L)' 'MANPYERFEGTPLWKSLDKGIDNLAKNNDIEETARREYIVGYLCQLIDEAKWRTRNEKSN' A
#
# COMPACT_ATOMS: atom_id res chain seq x y z
N MET A 1 -8.70 5.33 17.62
CA MET A 1 -9.31 4.66 16.47
C MET A 1 -8.24 3.78 15.84
N ALA A 2 -8.49 2.49 15.67
CA ALA A 2 -7.54 1.58 15.03
C ALA A 2 -7.36 1.99 13.56
N ASN A 3 -6.13 1.94 13.06
CA ASN A 3 -5.83 2.21 11.65
C ASN A 3 -6.48 1.10 10.80
N PRO A 4 -7.36 1.40 9.83
CA PRO A 4 -8.00 0.37 9.00
C PRO A 4 -6.98 -0.50 8.24
N TYR A 5 -5.74 -0.04 8.12
CA TYR A 5 -4.66 -0.72 7.41
C TYR A 5 -3.64 -1.42 8.31
N GLU A 6 -3.90 -1.49 9.63
CA GLU A 6 -2.99 -2.10 10.62
C GLU A 6 -2.57 -3.53 10.24
N ARG A 7 -3.46 -4.30 9.58
CA ARG A 7 -3.17 -5.66 9.09
C ARG A 7 -2.01 -5.74 8.08
N PHE A 8 -1.68 -4.63 7.43
CA PHE A 8 -0.62 -4.56 6.44
C PHE A 8 0.70 -4.06 7.03
N GLU A 9 0.67 -3.41 8.20
CA GLU A 9 1.85 -2.82 8.83
C GLU A 9 2.92 -3.89 9.07
N GLY A 10 4.18 -3.56 8.76
CA GLY A 10 5.32 -4.46 8.92
C GLY A 10 5.43 -5.60 7.90
N THR A 11 4.42 -5.83 7.06
CA THR A 11 4.49 -6.82 5.96
C THR A 11 5.56 -6.43 4.93
N PRO A 12 6.10 -7.39 4.14
CA PRO A 12 7.02 -7.06 3.06
C PRO A 12 6.44 -6.10 2.02
N LEU A 13 5.14 -6.22 1.72
CA LEU A 13 4.43 -5.33 0.80
C LEU A 13 4.42 -3.90 1.34
N TRP A 14 4.03 -3.71 2.60
CA TRP A 14 4.04 -2.41 3.26
C TRP A 14 5.42 -1.77 3.25
N LYS A 15 6.45 -2.50 3.70
CA LYS A 15 7.83 -1.98 3.73
C LYS A 15 8.33 -1.56 2.36
N SER A 16 7.95 -2.29 1.31
CA SER A 16 8.34 -1.98 -0.06
C SER A 16 7.66 -0.71 -0.57
N LEU A 17 6.35 -0.58 -0.33
CA LEU A 17 5.58 0.60 -0.71
C LEU A 17 5.99 1.83 0.09
N ASP A 18 6.13 1.73 1.40
CA ASP A 18 6.56 2.83 2.27
C ASP A 18 7.91 3.40 1.83
N LYS A 19 8.89 2.52 1.55
CA LYS A 19 10.18 2.93 0.98
C LYS A 19 10.03 3.59 -0.39
N GLY A 20 9.14 3.09 -1.23
CA GLY A 20 8.86 3.67 -2.55
C GLY A 20 8.30 5.09 -2.44
N ILE A 21 7.26 5.28 -1.62
CA ILE A 21 6.65 6.59 -1.35
C ILE A 21 7.66 7.54 -0.73
N ASP A 22 8.48 7.08 0.21
CA ASP A 22 9.55 7.88 0.82
C ASP A 22 10.55 8.42 -0.22
N ASN A 23 10.97 7.57 -1.15
CA ASN A 23 11.89 7.99 -2.22
C ASN A 23 11.25 9.02 -3.15
N LEU A 24 9.97 8.83 -3.52
CA LEU A 24 9.23 9.77 -4.38
C LEU A 24 9.07 11.13 -3.69
N ALA A 25 8.70 11.13 -2.41
CA ALA A 25 8.57 12.35 -1.62
C ALA A 25 9.91 13.09 -1.49
N LYS A 26 11.00 12.37 -1.21
CA LYS A 26 12.36 12.94 -1.13
C LYS A 26 12.85 13.54 -2.44
N ASN A 27 12.45 12.95 -3.56
CA ASN A 27 12.79 13.46 -4.88
C ASN A 27 11.87 14.61 -5.34
N ASN A 28 10.87 14.99 -4.52
CA ASN A 28 9.80 15.93 -4.87
C ASN A 28 8.96 15.47 -6.09
N ASP A 29 8.91 14.17 -6.36
CA ASP A 29 8.05 13.61 -7.40
C ASP A 29 6.57 13.64 -6.96
N ILE A 30 6.33 13.58 -5.64
CA ILE A 30 5.00 13.67 -5.02
C ILE A 30 5.05 14.56 -3.76
N GLU A 31 3.90 15.13 -3.41
CA GLU A 31 3.65 15.74 -2.12
C GLU A 31 2.58 14.96 -1.37
N GLU A 32 2.86 14.56 -0.13
CA GLU A 32 1.92 13.83 0.71
C GLU A 32 1.01 14.79 1.47
N THR A 33 -0.27 14.83 1.10
CA THR A 33 -1.29 15.65 1.78
C THR A 33 -2.09 14.87 2.83
N ALA A 34 -1.82 13.58 2.97
CA ALA A 34 -2.42 12.67 3.95
C ALA A 34 -1.32 11.93 4.74
N ARG A 35 -1.69 11.33 5.87
CA ARG A 35 -0.75 10.53 6.67
C ARG A 35 -0.20 9.36 5.84
N ARG A 36 1.12 9.17 5.86
CA ARG A 36 1.85 8.08 5.18
C ARG A 36 1.19 6.72 5.37
N GLU A 37 0.77 6.42 6.60
CA GLU A 37 0.12 5.17 7.00
C GLU A 37 -1.15 4.88 6.18
N TYR A 38 -1.94 5.92 5.86
CA TYR A 38 -3.15 5.79 5.06
C TYR A 38 -2.84 5.61 3.58
N ILE A 39 -1.82 6.32 3.07
CA ILE A 39 -1.38 6.20 1.68
C ILE A 39 -0.84 4.78 1.43
N VAL A 40 0.12 4.33 2.24
CA VAL A 40 0.74 3.01 2.11
C VAL A 40 -0.30 1.91 2.35
N GLY A 41 -1.16 2.08 3.36
CA GLY A 41 -2.20 1.12 3.68
C GLY A 41 -3.23 0.93 2.57
N TYR A 42 -3.70 2.02 1.97
CA TYR A 42 -4.61 1.97 0.83
C TYR A 42 -3.99 1.27 -0.38
N LEU A 43 -2.73 1.57 -0.70
CA LEU A 43 -2.01 0.91 -1.78
C LEU A 43 -1.82 -0.59 -1.52
N CYS A 44 -1.54 -0.99 -0.28
CA CYS A 44 -1.50 -2.40 0.10
C CYS A 44 -2.83 -3.10 -0.19
N GLN A 45 -3.95 -2.46 0.18
CA GLN A 45 -5.29 -2.99 -0.07
C GLN A 45 -5.57 -3.18 -1.56
N LEU A 46 -5.28 -2.17 -2.40
CA LEU A 46 -5.50 -2.27 -3.85
C LEU A 46 -4.74 -3.45 -4.48
N ILE A 47 -3.49 -3.66 -4.06
CA ILE A 47 -2.67 -4.77 -4.57
C ILE A 47 -3.19 -6.12 -4.08
N ASP A 48 -3.63 -6.22 -2.83
CA ASP A 48 -4.20 -7.45 -2.28
C ASP A 48 -5.52 -7.83 -2.98
N GLU A 49 -6.38 -6.85 -3.22
CA GLU A 49 -7.62 -7.01 -4.00
C GLU A 49 -7.32 -7.45 -5.44
N ALA A 50 -6.32 -6.84 -6.09
CA ALA A 50 -5.90 -7.23 -7.44
C ALA A 50 -5.41 -8.69 -7.48
N LYS A 51 -4.61 -9.12 -6.51
CA LYS A 51 -4.17 -10.52 -6.37
C LYS A 51 -5.33 -11.48 -6.18
N TRP A 52 -6.35 -11.08 -5.42
CA TRP A 52 -7.56 -11.86 -5.25
C TRP A 52 -8.30 -12.05 -6.59
N ARG A 53 -8.50 -10.97 -7.35
CA ARG A 53 -9.14 -11.04 -8.69
C ARG A 53 -8.39 -11.96 -9.65
N THR A 54 -7.08 -11.79 -9.79
CA THR A 54 -6.27 -12.62 -10.70
C THR A 54 -6.25 -14.11 -10.32
N ARG A 55 -6.39 -14.46 -9.03
CA ARG A 55 -6.49 -15.87 -8.60
C ARG A 55 -7.83 -16.49 -8.98
N ASN A 56 -8.92 -15.74 -8.86
CA ASN A 56 -10.26 -16.25 -9.15
C ASN A 56 -10.54 -16.32 -10.66
N GLU A 57 -9.95 -15.43 -11.47
CA GLU A 57 -10.05 -15.50 -12.93
C GLU A 57 -9.33 -16.72 -13.53
N LYS A 58 -8.28 -17.24 -12.88
CA LYS A 58 -7.52 -18.42 -13.34
C LYS A 58 -8.15 -19.75 -12.92
N SER A 59 -9.22 -19.71 -12.13
CA SER A 59 -9.88 -20.90 -11.59
C SER A 59 -11.21 -21.22 -12.29
N ASN A 60 -11.50 -20.55 -13.42
CA ASN A 60 -12.73 -20.68 -14.20
C ASN A 60 -12.42 -21.07 -15.66
#